data_AF-A0A7J8UEK3-F1
#
_entry.id   AF-A0A7J8UEK3-F1
#
_cell.length_a   1.000
_cell.length_b   1.000
_cell.length_c   1.000
_cell.angle_alpha   90.00
_cell.angle_beta   90.00
_cell.angle_gamma   90.00
#
_symmetry.space_group_name_H-M   'P 1'
#
loop_
_entity.id
_entity.type
_entity.pdbx_description
1 polymer ?
#
loop_
_entity_poly.entity_id
_entity_poly.type
_entity_poly.pdbx_seq_one_letter_code
_entity_poly.pdbx_strand_id
1 'polypeptide(L)'
;SGDETVIHALRNFPKSWGVLVAGGFDNRLLTKEDYKWEKPSEGVAKVNVDASMKENRTGLGITLRDSDDFVLCGRAIFIDKAANSEWAKLDALLEGIRLAQSLNLDKIIFEMDYACMVNYLCKYKEGITTFGYRIKEVREMLDSFSKAEAKWVNRGGNKVADFLCKWSLSN
;
A
#
# COMPACT_ATOMS: atom_id res chain seq x y z
N SER A 1 -1.98 -21.20 -2.59
CA SER A 1 -0.72 -20.51 -2.27
C SER A 1 -0.47 -19.53 -3.40
N GLY A 2 -0.75 -18.24 -3.18
CA GLY A 2 -0.40 -17.21 -4.16
C GLY A 2 1.09 -16.90 -4.00
N ASP A 3 1.79 -16.70 -5.11
CA ASP A 3 3.18 -16.28 -5.09
C ASP A 3 3.25 -14.83 -4.58
N GLU A 4 3.79 -14.66 -3.37
CA GLU A 4 4.00 -13.37 -2.73
C GLU A 4 5.47 -12.97 -2.88
N THR A 5 5.72 -11.76 -3.37
CA THR A 5 7.07 -11.20 -3.42
C THR A 5 7.18 -10.06 -2.43
N VAL A 6 8.09 -10.21 -1.46
CA VAL A 6 8.37 -9.22 -0.42
C VAL A 6 9.79 -8.71 -0.58
N ILE A 7 9.94 -7.40 -0.55
CA ILE A 7 11.22 -6.70 -0.64
C ILE A 7 11.39 -5.84 0.60
N HIS A 8 12.56 -5.92 1.24
CA HIS A 8 12.96 -5.08 2.36
C HIS A 8 14.25 -4.36 2.03
N ALA A 9 14.29 -3.03 2.10
CA ALA A 9 15.55 -2.33 1.95
C ALA A 9 16.25 -2.14 3.31
N LEU A 10 17.58 -2.19 3.32
CA LEU A 10 18.41 -1.92 4.50
C LEU A 10 18.84 -0.45 4.54
N ARG A 11 18.59 0.24 5.66
CA ARG A 11 18.80 1.69 5.89
C ARG A 11 20.15 2.25 5.42
N ASN A 12 21.18 1.40 5.31
CA ASN A 12 22.55 1.76 4.92
C ASN A 12 23.01 1.19 3.55
N PHE A 13 22.15 0.45 2.83
CA PHE A 13 22.38 0.16 1.41
C PHE A 13 22.01 1.43 0.62
N PRO A 14 22.72 1.81 -0.47
CA PRO A 14 22.58 3.11 -1.13
C PRO A 14 21.13 3.36 -1.60
N LYS A 15 20.35 3.91 -0.65
CA LYS A 15 18.92 4.25 -0.55
C LYS A 15 17.99 3.59 -1.57
N SER A 16 17.29 2.53 -1.12
CA SER A 16 16.16 1.78 -1.75
C SER A 16 16.33 1.20 -3.17
N TRP A 17 17.19 1.79 -4.02
CA TRP A 17 17.29 1.48 -5.45
C TRP A 17 17.86 0.10 -5.76
N GLY A 18 18.89 -0.33 -5.02
CA GLY A 18 19.51 -1.65 -5.25
C GLY A 18 18.59 -2.82 -4.89
N VAL A 19 17.69 -2.60 -3.92
CA VAL A 19 16.86 -3.67 -3.34
C VAL A 19 15.64 -3.93 -4.21
N LEU A 20 15.03 -2.90 -4.79
CA LEU A 20 13.98 -3.10 -5.80
C LEU A 20 14.52 -3.85 -7.01
N VAL A 21 15.72 -3.51 -7.50
CA VAL A 21 16.33 -4.21 -8.65
C VAL A 21 16.60 -5.68 -8.32
N ALA A 22 17.11 -5.98 -7.12
CA ALA A 22 17.35 -7.37 -6.69
C ALA A 22 16.07 -8.21 -6.65
N GLY A 23 14.92 -7.59 -6.32
CA GLY A 23 13.62 -8.23 -6.40
C GLY A 23 12.96 -8.21 -7.79
N GLY A 24 13.64 -7.72 -8.83
CA GLY A 24 13.12 -7.68 -10.20
C GLY A 24 12.26 -6.44 -10.54
N PHE A 25 12.27 -5.40 -9.69
CA PHE A 25 11.48 -4.18 -9.85
C PHE A 25 12.30 -3.01 -10.41
N ASP A 26 11.67 -2.18 -11.24
CA ASP A 26 12.30 -1.01 -11.87
C ASP A 26 12.51 0.11 -10.84
N ASN A 27 13.77 0.37 -10.46
CA ASN A 27 14.13 1.41 -9.50
C ASN A 27 13.88 2.84 -10.01
N ARG A 28 13.67 3.07 -11.32
CA ARG A 28 13.32 4.39 -11.86
C ARG A 28 11.98 4.91 -11.35
N LEU A 29 11.11 4.00 -10.89
CA LEU A 29 9.84 4.34 -10.23
C LEU A 29 10.04 5.14 -8.94
N LEU A 30 11.23 5.06 -8.31
CA LEU A 30 11.56 5.83 -7.12
C LEU A 30 12.22 7.20 -7.43
N THR A 31 12.70 7.44 -8.66
CA THR A 31 13.63 8.57 -8.89
C THR A 31 13.20 9.59 -9.93
N LYS A 32 12.40 9.20 -10.93
CA LYS A 32 12.22 10.05 -12.12
C LYS A 32 10.79 10.46 -12.41
N GLU A 33 9.82 9.90 -11.69
CA GLU A 33 8.43 9.92 -12.14
C GLU A 33 7.38 9.95 -11.02
N ASP A 34 7.81 9.81 -9.77
CA ASP A 34 6.99 9.93 -8.56
C ASP A 34 6.95 11.39 -8.08
N TYR A 35 6.98 12.36 -9.01
CA TYR A 35 7.06 13.82 -8.77
C TYR A 35 5.97 14.38 -7.83
N LYS A 36 4.99 13.57 -7.47
CA LYS A 36 3.86 13.93 -6.62
C LYS A 36 3.81 13.17 -5.29
N TRP A 37 4.71 12.20 -5.07
CA TRP A 37 4.87 11.63 -3.75
C TRP A 37 5.62 12.63 -2.88
N GLU A 38 5.02 12.95 -1.73
CA GLU A 38 5.58 13.89 -0.78
C GLU A 38 6.12 13.12 0.42
N LYS A 39 7.33 13.44 0.88
CA LYS A 39 7.86 12.82 2.10
C LYS A 39 6.99 13.18 3.32
N PRO A 40 6.77 12.24 4.27
CA PRO A 40 6.11 12.56 5.52
C PRO A 40 7.04 13.32 6.47
N SER A 41 6.47 13.86 7.55
CA SER A 41 7.26 14.42 8.66
C SER A 41 8.15 13.37 9.32
N GLU A 42 9.22 13.80 9.97
CA GLU A 42 10.16 12.91 10.66
C GLU A 42 9.45 11.98 11.65
N GLY A 43 9.84 10.70 11.64
CA GLY A 43 9.26 9.67 12.51
C GLY A 43 7.87 9.17 12.08
N VAL A 44 7.41 9.54 10.89
CA VAL A 44 6.17 9.03 10.29
C VAL A 44 6.52 8.20 9.05
N ALA A 45 5.88 7.04 8.90
CA ALA A 45 5.99 6.22 7.70
C ALA A 45 4.76 6.42 6.80
N LYS A 46 4.95 6.25 5.50
CA LYS A 46 3.89 6.22 4.49
C LYS A 46 3.72 4.83 3.93
N VAL A 47 2.48 4.40 3.79
CA VAL A 47 2.10 3.15 3.14
C VAL A 47 1.26 3.49 1.91
N ASN A 48 1.82 3.34 0.72
CA ASN A 48 1.12 3.44 -0.54
C ASN A 48 0.50 2.07 -0.87
N VAL A 49 -0.81 2.03 -1.14
CA VAL A 49 -1.53 0.80 -1.48
C VAL A 49 -2.27 0.94 -2.80
N ASP A 50 -2.25 -0.13 -3.59
CA ASP A 50 -2.93 -0.20 -4.87
C ASP A 50 -3.39 -1.61 -5.19
N ALA A 51 -4.31 -1.72 -6.15
CA ALA A 51 -4.81 -3.00 -6.61
C ALA A 51 -5.20 -2.91 -8.09
N SER A 52 -4.92 -3.99 -8.81
CA SER A 52 -5.28 -4.15 -10.22
C SER A 52 -6.02 -5.47 -10.39
N MET A 53 -6.92 -5.51 -11.38
CA MET A 53 -7.70 -6.70 -11.70
C MET A 53 -7.50 -7.01 -13.17
N LYS A 54 -7.29 -8.29 -13.49
CA LYS A 54 -7.20 -8.79 -14.85
C LYS A 54 -7.93 -10.12 -14.93
N GLU A 55 -9.03 -10.15 -15.68
CA GLU A 55 -9.91 -11.33 -15.78
C GLU A 55 -10.39 -11.76 -14.38
N ASN A 56 -10.11 -12.99 -13.97
CA ASN A 56 -10.46 -13.54 -12.66
C ASN A 56 -9.33 -13.43 -11.63
N ARG A 57 -8.37 -12.52 -11.86
CA ARG A 57 -7.18 -12.39 -11.03
C ARG A 57 -7.09 -10.99 -10.45
N THR A 58 -6.59 -10.91 -9.23
CA THR A 58 -6.38 -9.67 -8.49
C THR A 58 -4.93 -9.56 -8.06
N GLY A 59 -4.29 -8.46 -8.41
CA GLY A 59 -2.97 -8.11 -7.91
C GLY A 59 -3.10 -7.02 -6.86
N LEU A 60 -2.38 -7.15 -5.76
CA LEU A 60 -2.24 -6.11 -4.74
C LEU A 60 -0.79 -5.61 -4.72
N GLY A 61 -0.64 -4.31 -4.52
CA GLY A 61 0.66 -3.65 -4.46
C GLY A 61 0.73 -2.76 -3.24
N ILE A 62 1.77 -2.94 -2.43
CA ILE A 62 2.00 -2.18 -1.21
C ILE A 62 3.43 -1.70 -1.19
N THR A 63 3.66 -0.42 -0.93
CA THR A 63 4.99 0.14 -0.70
C THR A 63 5.00 0.94 0.58
N LEU A 64 6.04 0.76 1.38
CA LEU A 64 6.20 1.39 2.68
C LEU A 64 7.50 2.20 2.67
N ARG A 65 7.40 3.49 2.97
CA ARG A 65 8.50 4.46 2.95
C ARG A 65 8.58 5.25 4.26
N ASP A 66 9.77 5.57 4.73
CA ASP A 66 9.97 6.46 5.88
C ASP A 66 10.11 7.93 5.46
N SER A 67 10.38 8.81 6.43
CA SER A 67 10.57 10.25 6.23
C SER A 67 11.88 10.62 5.50
N ASP A 68 12.81 9.68 5.39
CA ASP A 68 14.07 9.83 4.64
C ASP A 68 13.93 9.35 3.18
N ASP A 69 12.68 9.10 2.72
CA ASP A 69 12.33 8.51 1.42
C ASP A 69 12.89 7.08 1.24
N PHE A 70 13.18 6.42 2.36
CA PHE A 70 13.72 5.08 2.34
C PHE A 70 12.59 4.05 2.27
N VAL A 71 12.64 3.15 1.28
CA VAL A 71 11.67 2.06 1.12
C VAL A 71 11.92 0.99 2.20
N LEU A 72 11.15 1.03 3.28
CA LEU A 72 11.19 0.04 4.33
C LEU A 72 10.73 -1.34 3.83
N CYS A 73 9.70 -1.36 2.97
CA CYS A 73 9.19 -2.59 2.39
C CYS A 73 8.43 -2.35 1.08
N GLY A 74 8.48 -3.31 0.16
CA GLY A 74 7.56 -3.44 -0.97
C GLY A 74 6.95 -4.84 -0.96
N ARG A 75 5.66 -4.95 -1.27
CA ARG A 75 4.96 -6.24 -1.35
C ARG A 75 4.05 -6.27 -2.57
N ALA A 76 4.20 -7.31 -3.38
CA ALA A 76 3.33 -7.63 -4.48
C ALA A 76 2.64 -8.97 -4.20
N ILE A 77 1.31 -9.00 -4.26
CA ILE A 77 0.50 -10.18 -3.91
C ILE A 77 -0.33 -10.56 -5.12
N PHE A 78 -0.31 -11.83 -5.47
CA PHE A 78 -1.20 -12.42 -6.47
C PHE A 78 -2.35 -13.17 -5.79
N ILE A 79 -3.57 -12.87 -6.22
CA ILE A 79 -4.78 -13.55 -5.76
C ILE A 79 -5.50 -14.11 -7.00
N ASP A 80 -5.62 -15.44 -7.07
CA ASP A 80 -6.38 -16.14 -8.12
C ASP A 80 -7.89 -16.10 -7.84
N LYS A 81 -8.41 -14.88 -7.71
CA LYS A 81 -9.83 -14.61 -7.49
C LYS A 81 -10.20 -13.24 -8.03
N ALA A 82 -11.38 -13.18 -8.66
CA ALA A 82 -11.98 -11.92 -9.06
C ALA A 82 -12.45 -11.14 -7.82
N ALA A 83 -11.99 -9.91 -7.71
CA ALA A 83 -12.57 -8.90 -6.85
C ALA A 83 -13.08 -7.76 -7.75
N ASN A 84 -14.10 -7.05 -7.28
CA ASN A 84 -14.38 -5.74 -7.88
C ASN A 84 -13.35 -4.72 -7.35
N SER A 85 -13.29 -3.55 -7.97
CA SER A 85 -12.30 -2.52 -7.63
C SER A 85 -12.36 -2.08 -6.17
N GLU A 86 -13.54 -2.10 -5.55
CA GLU A 86 -13.72 -1.63 -4.19
C GLU A 86 -13.14 -2.65 -3.19
N TRP A 87 -13.45 -3.93 -3.36
CA TRP A 87 -12.91 -5.02 -2.55
C TRP A 87 -11.41 -5.21 -2.74
N ALA A 88 -10.91 -5.13 -3.98
CA ALA A 88 -9.48 -5.26 -4.26
C ALA A 88 -8.65 -4.17 -3.56
N LYS A 89 -9.13 -2.91 -3.57
CA LYS A 89 -8.46 -1.79 -2.90
C LYS A 89 -8.55 -1.90 -1.38
N LEU A 90 -9.65 -2.45 -0.86
CA LEU A 90 -9.79 -2.75 0.57
C LEU A 90 -8.79 -3.82 1.01
N ASP A 91 -8.63 -4.89 0.23
CA ASP A 91 -7.68 -5.96 0.52
C ASP A 91 -6.24 -5.44 0.50
N ALA A 92 -5.88 -4.60 -0.47
CA ALA A 92 -4.57 -3.94 -0.50
C ALA A 92 -4.32 -3.06 0.74
N LEU A 93 -5.33 -2.34 1.22
CA LEU A 93 -5.24 -1.54 2.44
C LEU A 93 -5.04 -2.42 3.68
N LEU A 94 -5.81 -3.49 3.82
CA LEU A 94 -5.69 -4.44 4.93
C LEU A 94 -4.29 -5.06 4.99
N GLU A 95 -3.76 -5.48 3.84
CA GLU A 95 -2.38 -5.99 3.75
C GLU A 95 -1.34 -4.92 4.08
N GLY A 96 -1.57 -3.67 3.64
CA GLY A 96 -0.74 -2.53 4.03
C GLY A 96 -0.71 -2.29 5.54
N ILE A 97 -1.86 -2.39 6.21
CA ILE A 97 -1.97 -2.24 7.66
C ILE A 97 -1.25 -3.38 8.38
N ARG A 98 -1.48 -4.63 7.97
CA ARG A 98 -0.81 -5.81 8.55
C ARG A 98 0.70 -5.72 8.41
N LEU A 99 1.17 -5.29 7.24
CA LEU A 99 2.60 -5.12 6.98
C LEU A 99 3.19 -4.05 7.91
N ALA A 100 2.53 -2.90 8.03
CA ALA A 100 2.93 -1.84 8.95
C ALA A 100 3.01 -2.31 10.41
N GLN A 101 2.00 -3.04 10.88
CA GLN A 101 1.97 -3.64 12.21
C GLN A 101 3.12 -4.63 12.41
N SER A 102 3.39 -5.49 11.43
CA SER A 102 4.48 -6.48 11.50
C SER A 102 5.87 -5.85 11.60
N LEU A 103 6.02 -4.61 11.12
CA LEU A 103 7.25 -3.82 11.21
C LEU A 103 7.32 -2.95 12.47
N ASN A 104 6.35 -3.07 13.38
CA ASN A 104 6.23 -2.27 14.62
C ASN A 104 6.30 -0.76 14.36
N LEU A 105 5.70 -0.30 13.26
CA LEU A 105 5.58 1.12 12.96
C LEU A 105 4.42 1.71 13.76
N ASP A 106 4.59 2.96 14.21
CA ASP A 106 3.66 3.57 15.15
C ASP A 106 2.89 4.77 14.57
N LYS A 107 3.57 5.67 13.84
CA LYS A 107 2.93 6.83 13.19
C LYS A 107 2.91 6.63 11.68
N ILE A 108 1.71 6.57 11.10
CA ILE A 108 1.53 6.17 9.70
C ILE A 108 0.56 7.07 8.94
N ILE A 109 0.84 7.24 7.65
CA ILE A 109 -0.10 7.76 6.65
C ILE A 109 -0.30 6.69 5.57
N PHE A 110 -1.52 6.20 5.41
CA PHE A 110 -1.94 5.34 4.31
C PHE A 110 -2.37 6.21 3.13
N GLU A 111 -1.77 5.97 1.96
CA GLU A 111 -2.05 6.69 0.72
C GLU A 111 -2.63 5.73 -0.33
N MET A 112 -3.70 6.17 -0.98
CA MET A 112 -4.41 5.38 -1.98
C MET A 112 -4.97 6.27 -3.09
N ASP A 113 -5.05 5.73 -4.30
CA ASP A 113 -5.57 6.44 -5.46
C ASP A 113 -7.11 6.39 -5.59
N TYR A 114 -7.80 5.92 -4.56
CA TYR A 114 -9.24 5.70 -4.54
C TYR A 114 -9.94 6.55 -3.47
N ALA A 115 -10.49 7.69 -3.90
CA ALA A 115 -11.09 8.69 -3.00
C ALA A 115 -12.28 8.16 -2.19
N CYS A 116 -13.06 7.22 -2.74
CA CYS A 116 -14.20 6.64 -2.04
C CYS A 116 -13.77 5.91 -0.76
N MET A 117 -12.67 5.15 -0.81
CA MET A 117 -12.14 4.44 0.35
C MET A 117 -11.72 5.41 1.47
N VAL A 118 -11.02 6.49 1.12
CA VAL A 118 -10.67 7.54 2.08
C VAL A 118 -11.94 8.13 2.72
N ASN A 119 -12.96 8.39 1.90
CA ASN A 119 -14.23 8.91 2.40
C ASN A 119 -14.97 7.90 3.31
N TYR A 120 -14.93 6.59 3.02
CA TYR A 120 -15.49 5.56 3.89
C TYR A 120 -14.81 5.53 5.27
N LEU A 121 -13.48 5.65 5.30
CA LEU A 121 -12.71 5.70 6.54
C LEU A 121 -13.00 6.97 7.35
N CYS A 122 -13.10 8.13 6.68
CA CYS A 122 -13.32 9.42 7.36
C CYS A 122 -14.78 9.65 7.80
N LYS A 123 -15.78 9.28 6.99
CA LYS A 123 -17.19 9.71 7.16
C LYS A 123 -18.14 8.58 7.54
N TYR A 124 -17.63 7.54 8.18
CA TYR A 124 -18.42 6.34 8.46
C TYR A 124 -19.75 6.66 9.18
N LYS A 125 -20.84 6.17 8.59
CA LYS A 125 -22.11 5.90 9.26
C LYS A 125 -22.19 4.39 9.39
N GLU A 126 -22.54 3.88 10.57
CA GLU A 126 -22.74 2.45 10.80
C GLU A 126 -23.66 1.85 9.73
N GLY A 127 -23.05 1.08 8.83
CA GLY A 127 -23.74 0.40 7.75
C GLY A 127 -23.88 -1.07 8.11
N ILE A 128 -25.08 -1.62 8.02
CA ILE A 128 -25.37 -3.05 8.22
C ILE A 128 -24.90 -3.94 7.04
N THR A 129 -24.07 -3.42 6.14
CA THR A 129 -23.58 -4.13 4.95
C THR A 129 -22.27 -4.85 5.24
N THR A 130 -21.99 -5.92 4.50
CA THR A 130 -20.71 -6.65 4.60
C THR A 130 -19.52 -5.71 4.41
N PHE A 131 -19.61 -4.77 3.47
CA PHE A 131 -18.55 -3.78 3.26
C PHE A 131 -18.39 -2.83 4.46
N GLY A 132 -19.50 -2.36 5.04
CA GLY A 132 -19.48 -1.53 6.25
C GLY A 132 -18.81 -2.23 7.43
N TYR A 133 -19.07 -3.52 7.62
CA TYR A 133 -18.41 -4.34 8.63
C TYR A 133 -16.88 -4.39 8.42
N ARG A 134 -16.43 -4.60 7.18
CA ARG A 134 -14.99 -4.64 6.88
C ARG A 134 -14.31 -3.28 7.07
N ILE A 135 -15.00 -2.18 6.75
CA ILE A 135 -14.51 -0.83 7.04
C ILE A 135 -14.38 -0.61 8.56
N LYS A 136 -15.30 -1.14 9.36
CA LYS A 136 -15.19 -1.11 10.82
C LYS A 136 -13.94 -1.85 11.30
N GLU A 137 -13.70 -3.06 10.82
CA GLU A 137 -12.48 -3.81 11.15
C GLU A 137 -11.21 -3.06 10.76
N VAL A 138 -11.18 -2.41 9.58
CA VAL A 138 -10.04 -1.57 9.17
C VAL A 138 -9.79 -0.48 10.20
N ARG A 139 -10.82 0.20 10.68
CA ARG A 139 -10.68 1.25 11.69
C ARG A 139 -10.13 0.71 13.02
N GLU A 140 -10.65 -0.43 13.47
CA GLU A 140 -10.15 -1.10 14.68
C GLU A 140 -8.67 -1.49 14.53
N MET A 141 -8.25 -1.91 13.34
CA MET A 141 -6.83 -2.17 13.07
C MET A 141 -6.00 -0.88 13.08
N LEU A 142 -6.54 0.24 12.60
CA LEU A 142 -5.86 1.54 12.63
C LEU A 142 -5.66 2.07 14.07
N ASP A 143 -6.50 1.65 15.02
CA ASP A 143 -6.38 2.03 16.43
C ASP A 143 -5.14 1.41 17.13
N SER A 144 -4.47 0.45 16.48
CA SER A 144 -3.19 -0.09 16.97
C SER A 144 -2.00 0.86 16.82
N PHE A 145 -2.15 1.93 16.03
CA PHE A 145 -1.13 2.95 15.79
C PHE A 145 -1.37 4.14 16.73
N SER A 146 -0.32 4.76 17.29
CA SER A 146 -0.51 6.01 18.05
C SER A 146 -1.06 7.14 17.18
N LYS A 147 -0.79 7.08 15.86
CA LYS A 147 -1.38 7.98 14.87
C LYS A 147 -1.47 7.31 13.51
N ALA A 148 -2.68 7.20 12.97
CA ALA A 148 -2.92 6.77 11.60
C ALA A 148 -3.79 7.77 10.82
N GLU A 149 -3.39 8.09 9.59
CA GLU A 149 -4.17 8.92 8.66
C GLU A 149 -4.38 8.16 7.35
N ALA A 150 -5.54 8.33 6.71
CA ALA A 150 -5.77 7.89 5.33
C ALA A 150 -5.86 9.11 4.43
N LYS A 151 -5.12 9.12 3.32
CA LYS A 151 -5.08 10.22 2.35
C LYS A 151 -5.29 9.74 0.94
N TRP A 152 -6.05 10.52 0.19
CA TRP A 152 -6.14 10.33 -1.24
C TRP A 152 -4.92 10.96 -1.90
N VAL A 153 -4.33 10.23 -2.84
CA VAL A 153 -3.30 10.73 -3.74
C VAL A 153 -3.75 10.48 -5.17
N ASN A 154 -3.29 11.30 -6.12
CA ASN A 154 -3.48 10.94 -7.52
C ASN A 154 -2.55 9.77 -7.90
N ARG A 155 -2.82 9.10 -9.02
CA ARG A 155 -2.01 7.97 -9.53
C ARG A 155 -0.51 8.26 -9.64
N GLY A 156 -0.14 9.52 -9.88
CA GLY A 156 1.25 9.94 -9.99
C GLY A 156 2.05 9.86 -8.68
N GLY A 157 1.38 9.87 -7.52
CA GLY A 157 2.01 9.65 -6.22
C GLY A 157 1.79 8.24 -5.66
N ASN A 158 1.16 7.35 -6.43
CA ASN A 158 0.92 5.94 -6.07
C ASN A 158 1.56 4.96 -7.08
N LYS A 159 2.50 5.44 -7.91
CA LYS A 159 3.05 4.68 -9.05
C LYS A 159 3.71 3.38 -8.64
N VAL A 160 4.43 3.38 -7.52
CA VAL A 160 5.14 2.18 -7.05
C VAL A 160 4.14 1.09 -6.69
N ALA A 161 3.09 1.42 -5.93
CA ALA A 161 2.05 0.45 -5.59
C ALA A 161 1.27 -0.04 -6.82
N ASP A 162 0.92 0.85 -7.76
CA ASP A 162 0.28 0.50 -9.04
C ASP A 162 1.18 -0.40 -9.91
N PHE A 163 2.50 -0.22 -9.87
CA PHE A 163 3.43 -1.11 -10.54
C PHE A 163 3.45 -2.50 -9.88
N LEU A 164 3.56 -2.56 -8.55
CA LEU A 164 3.61 -3.82 -7.80
C LEU A 164 2.38 -4.69 -8.07
N CYS A 165 1.17 -4.11 -8.07
CA CYS A 165 -0.06 -4.86 -8.32
C CYS A 165 -0.18 -5.37 -9.77
N LYS A 166 0.38 -4.64 -10.75
CA LYS A 166 0.45 -5.10 -12.15
C LYS A 166 1.53 -6.14 -12.36
N TRP A 167 2.64 -6.01 -11.65
CA TRP A 167 3.74 -6.96 -11.69
C TRP A 167 3.30 -8.33 -11.19
N SER A 168 2.54 -8.40 -10.07
CA SER A 168 2.01 -9.67 -9.55
C SER A 168 0.95 -10.33 -10.43
N LEU A 169 0.36 -9.61 -11.38
CA LEU A 169 -0.56 -10.19 -12.37
C LEU A 169 0.18 -10.76 -13.60
N SER A 170 1.47 -10.48 -13.71
CA SER A 170 2.29 -10.77 -14.90
C SER A 170 3.42 -11.76 -14.61
N ASN A 171 3.67 -12.08 -13.34
CA ASN A 171 4.68 -13.02 -12.85
C ASN A 171 4.04 -13.89 -11.78
#